data_AF-A0A523J657-F1
#
_entry.id   AF-A0A523J657-F1
#
_cell.length_a   1.000
_cell.length_b   1.000
_cell.length_c   1.000
_cell.angle_alpha   90.00
_cell.angle_beta   90.00
_cell.angle_gamma   90.00
#
_symmetry.space_group_name_H-M   'P 1'
#
loop_
_entity.id
_entity.type
_entity.pdbx_description
1 polymer ?
#
loop_
_entity_poly.entity_id
_entity_poly.type
_entity_poly.pdbx_seq_one_letter_code
_entity_poly.pdbx_strand_id
1 'polypeptide(L)'
;MVRARSGDLRGPGRGPLGDARVGNAAGRFSGRPQCAGAGPTRGGRIRGRLDRRGPAGQRCRAHRRSSAAPLRAGRGRPRAGVQRDPGIILSAGGAVNRERPNEQRVFDQGPQVALRRWFGEPYAGAVAAARTCYAERVIEASEITPGQRRRIGPLTFEAGHHTVYQHATFEFSLEGVSRQLVWSFLHRHPFYNSEQQSQRYVVLTRAQAHVPPSLGGEERALYEHAILEAWQAYRDLTELLKPVVRERLGALWRLSTRKSASFRKSIERDIEKRSIETARYVIPVACHTALVHTISGIVLYRLRRMAASGDVPEEAGRLLGLMVDCVEQVDPDFFRYVGEVPLEDDAILENRVRGPGPVEPSWRQSFDAQLGKRRSQLVSHSHDAPARVADAVREVLGISALECPDSEALELVLNPALNPHRLDALNVSMHSPLMLALEHASYSFRKKLSHSADSQDQRHRMVPGSRPLLSRHDTSEPDVIVPELVEASPALRQRFDEAVGALWHAKNELVRRGVDLRLAQYLLPNARAIRFQESGTLLHLLHKWTTRTCFNAQREIYDASMDEVEQVRAVHPQLCAHIGPPCVVRDGRASPRCPEGSHFCGVSVWRSYPEVYRTI
;
A
#
# COMPACT_ATOMS: atom_id res chain seq x y z
N MET A 1 17.84 -14.51 57.83
CA MET A 1 17.78 -16.00 57.70
C MET A 1 18.35 -16.33 56.31
N VAL A 2 19.44 -17.09 56.11
CA VAL A 2 19.74 -18.49 56.53
C VAL A 2 18.80 -19.45 55.78
N ARG A 3 19.23 -20.35 54.87
CA ARG A 3 20.55 -20.79 54.33
C ARG A 3 20.36 -21.22 52.84
N ALA A 4 21.31 -21.02 51.91
CA ALA A 4 22.36 -21.97 51.43
C ALA A 4 21.84 -23.39 51.06
N ARG A 5 22.23 -24.07 49.97
CA ARG A 5 23.51 -24.17 49.18
C ARG A 5 23.17 -24.42 47.69
N SER A 6 23.91 -24.06 46.63
CA SER A 6 25.36 -24.09 46.29
C SER A 6 25.95 -25.49 46.02
N GLY A 7 26.10 -25.86 44.75
CA GLY A 7 26.78 -27.07 44.26
C GLY A 7 26.97 -27.02 42.74
N ASP A 8 28.21 -27.19 42.28
CA ASP A 8 28.65 -27.03 40.88
C ASP A 8 29.43 -28.29 40.42
N LEU A 9 29.77 -28.38 39.13
CA LEU A 9 30.83 -29.14 38.44
C LEU A 9 30.39 -30.13 37.32
N ARG A 10 30.69 -29.71 36.08
CA ARG A 10 31.34 -30.47 34.96
C ARG A 10 30.71 -31.78 34.43
N GLY A 11 30.40 -31.79 33.12
CA GLY A 11 30.38 -33.01 32.26
C GLY A 11 31.74 -33.29 31.60
N PRO A 12 31.84 -33.92 30.40
CA PRO A 12 30.81 -34.54 29.54
C PRO A 12 31.13 -36.01 29.12
N GLY A 13 30.26 -36.67 28.33
CA GLY A 13 30.51 -38.01 27.76
C GLY A 13 29.67 -38.32 26.50
N ARG A 14 30.12 -39.27 25.65
CA ARG A 14 29.50 -39.60 24.33
C ARG A 14 29.16 -41.10 24.16
N GLY A 15 27.92 -41.39 23.75
CA GLY A 15 27.54 -42.62 23.01
C GLY A 15 27.58 -43.95 23.78
N PRO A 16 27.33 -45.11 23.11
CA PRO A 16 27.09 -45.30 21.68
C PRO A 16 25.70 -45.94 21.35
N LEU A 17 25.57 -46.48 20.14
CA LEU A 17 24.36 -47.09 19.54
C LEU A 17 23.99 -48.47 20.10
N GLY A 18 22.75 -48.91 19.85
CA GLY A 18 22.29 -50.30 19.99
C GLY A 18 21.21 -50.62 18.95
N ASP A 19 21.36 -51.74 18.23
CA ASP A 19 20.58 -52.05 17.01
C ASP A 19 20.01 -53.48 17.06
N ALA A 20 18.69 -53.62 16.95
CA ALA A 20 17.97 -54.89 16.72
C ALA A 20 16.46 -54.64 16.52
N ARG A 21 15.67 -55.41 15.77
CA ARG A 21 15.79 -56.15 14.50
C ARG A 21 14.52 -57.01 14.40
N VAL A 22 13.83 -56.94 13.26
CA VAL A 22 12.99 -58.00 12.67
C VAL A 22 11.69 -58.42 13.40
N GLY A 23 10.57 -58.16 12.73
CA GLY A 23 9.33 -58.95 12.77
C GLY A 23 8.67 -58.89 11.39
N ASN A 24 8.36 -60.03 10.77
CA ASN A 24 7.99 -60.11 9.35
C ASN A 24 6.75 -61.00 9.14
N ALA A 25 5.74 -60.51 8.43
CA ALA A 25 4.54 -61.26 8.06
C ALA A 25 3.98 -60.74 6.73
N ALA A 26 3.49 -61.64 5.87
CA ALA A 26 3.11 -61.33 4.49
C ALA A 26 1.64 -61.66 4.19
N GLY A 27 1.03 -60.88 3.30
CA GLY A 27 -0.28 -61.15 2.71
C GLY A 27 -0.23 -60.95 1.20
N ARG A 28 -0.42 -62.01 0.42
CA ARG A 28 -0.55 -61.95 -1.05
C ARG A 28 -2.02 -61.91 -1.44
N PHE A 29 -2.37 -61.19 -2.50
CA PHE A 29 -3.42 -61.60 -3.42
C PHE A 29 -3.04 -61.22 -4.86
N SER A 30 -3.55 -61.99 -5.83
CA SER A 30 -3.11 -61.95 -7.23
C SER A 30 -4.29 -62.14 -8.19
N GLY A 31 -4.35 -61.36 -9.27
CA GLY A 31 -5.37 -61.50 -10.31
C GLY A 31 -4.97 -60.88 -11.65
N ARG A 32 -4.86 -61.72 -12.69
CA ARG A 32 -4.76 -61.37 -14.12
C ARG A 32 -5.40 -62.51 -14.93
N PRO A 33 -6.07 -62.19 -16.04
CA PRO A 33 -5.50 -62.43 -17.39
C PRO A 33 -5.55 -61.14 -18.25
N GLN A 34 -4.81 -60.90 -19.34
CA GLN A 34 -4.47 -61.68 -20.56
C GLN A 34 -5.69 -61.97 -21.46
N CYS A 35 -5.66 -61.84 -22.80
CA CYS A 35 -4.63 -61.38 -23.76
C CYS A 35 -5.36 -60.89 -25.07
N ALA A 36 -4.75 -60.34 -26.14
CA ALA A 36 -3.34 -60.15 -26.50
C ALA A 36 -3.01 -58.63 -26.73
N GLY A 37 -2.56 -58.04 -27.84
CA GLY A 37 -2.14 -58.46 -29.21
C GLY A 37 -2.72 -57.51 -30.29
N ALA A 38 -2.02 -57.11 -31.37
CA ALA A 38 -0.61 -57.26 -31.76
C ALA A 38 -0.15 -56.04 -32.63
N GLY A 39 1.17 -55.88 -32.85
CA GLY A 39 1.74 -54.90 -33.80
C GLY A 39 2.06 -55.52 -35.18
N PRO A 40 3.04 -55.00 -35.97
CA PRO A 40 3.98 -53.92 -35.61
C PRO A 40 4.48 -52.99 -36.77
N THR A 41 5.50 -52.18 -36.43
CA THR A 41 6.61 -51.66 -37.28
C THR A 41 6.44 -50.53 -38.31
N ARG A 42 7.41 -49.59 -38.21
CA ARG A 42 8.01 -48.70 -39.25
C ARG A 42 7.09 -47.59 -39.83
N GLY A 43 7.55 -46.36 -40.06
CA GLY A 43 8.85 -45.74 -39.74
C GLY A 43 9.30 -44.72 -40.79
N GLY A 44 10.03 -43.67 -40.39
CA GLY A 44 10.73 -42.78 -41.34
C GLY A 44 10.30 -41.31 -41.31
N ARG A 45 11.30 -40.42 -41.23
CA ARG A 45 11.21 -38.95 -41.35
C ARG A 45 10.82 -38.54 -42.78
N ILE A 46 10.33 -37.30 -42.99
CA ILE A 46 11.04 -36.26 -43.79
C ILE A 46 10.34 -34.88 -43.72
N ARG A 47 11.08 -33.86 -44.16
CA ARG A 47 10.81 -32.41 -44.08
C ARG A 47 9.72 -31.94 -45.06
N GLY A 48 9.07 -30.83 -44.70
CA GLY A 48 8.13 -30.11 -45.55
C GLY A 48 8.69 -29.04 -46.50
N ARG A 49 7.75 -28.16 -46.90
CA ARG A 49 7.83 -26.81 -47.49
C ARG A 49 7.62 -26.69 -49.02
N LEU A 50 6.85 -25.65 -49.38
CA LEU A 50 6.59 -25.06 -50.71
C LEU A 50 5.66 -25.91 -51.63
N ASP A 51 4.83 -25.32 -52.51
CA ASP A 51 5.00 -24.04 -53.23
C ASP A 51 3.70 -23.19 -53.40
N ARG A 52 3.76 -22.13 -54.23
CA ARG A 52 2.77 -21.04 -54.44
C ARG A 52 1.85 -21.25 -55.66
N ARG A 53 0.67 -20.58 -55.66
CA ARG A 53 0.12 -19.76 -56.78
C ARG A 53 -1.20 -19.04 -56.40
N GLY A 54 -1.49 -17.91 -57.04
CA GLY A 54 -2.82 -17.24 -57.08
C GLY A 54 -3.56 -17.51 -58.40
N PRO A 55 -4.51 -16.68 -58.90
CA PRO A 55 -4.75 -15.25 -58.59
C PRO A 55 -6.25 -14.80 -58.46
N ALA A 56 -6.48 -13.48 -58.31
CA ALA A 56 -7.64 -12.62 -58.65
C ALA A 56 -9.12 -13.12 -58.49
N GLY A 57 -10.12 -12.30 -58.08
CA GLY A 57 -10.16 -10.89 -57.64
C GLY A 57 -11.27 -10.05 -58.33
N GLN A 58 -12.11 -9.31 -57.58
CA GLN A 58 -12.98 -8.24 -58.15
C GLN A 58 -13.53 -7.21 -57.13
N ARG A 59 -14.24 -6.20 -57.63
CA ARG A 59 -14.50 -4.87 -57.02
C ARG A 59 -15.78 -4.76 -56.19
N CYS A 60 -15.85 -3.74 -55.33
CA CYS A 60 -17.07 -2.90 -55.17
C CYS A 60 -16.71 -1.44 -54.84
N ARG A 61 -17.65 -0.49 -55.03
CA ARG A 61 -17.47 0.96 -54.87
C ARG A 61 -18.46 1.57 -53.86
N ALA A 62 -18.15 2.78 -53.39
CA ALA A 62 -18.87 3.48 -52.33
C ALA A 62 -20.09 4.29 -52.81
N HIS A 63 -20.94 4.72 -51.86
CA HIS A 63 -21.85 5.86 -52.01
C HIS A 63 -21.79 6.81 -50.80
N ARG A 64 -22.13 8.10 -51.04
CA ARG A 64 -22.26 9.19 -50.06
C ARG A 64 -23.56 9.97 -50.31
N ARG A 65 -24.18 10.51 -49.26
CA ARG A 65 -25.01 11.74 -49.11
C ARG A 65 -25.49 11.75 -47.63
N SER A 66 -25.35 12.80 -46.79
CA SER A 66 -26.02 14.13 -46.76
C SER A 66 -27.55 14.05 -46.73
N SER A 67 -28.32 14.81 -45.95
CA SER A 67 -28.06 16.08 -45.21
C SER A 67 -28.81 16.11 -43.85
N ALA A 68 -29.29 17.27 -43.34
CA ALA A 68 -29.68 17.44 -41.92
C ALA A 68 -30.95 18.28 -41.65
N ALA A 69 -31.53 18.06 -40.46
CA ALA A 69 -32.48 18.92 -39.70
C ALA A 69 -33.92 19.10 -40.25
N PRO A 70 -34.90 19.58 -39.44
CA PRO A 70 -35.12 19.40 -37.98
C PRO A 70 -36.57 18.95 -37.64
N LEU A 71 -36.84 18.51 -36.40
CA LEU A 71 -38.22 18.36 -35.86
C LEU A 71 -38.39 18.95 -34.44
N ARG A 72 -39.64 19.24 -34.08
CA ARG A 72 -40.05 20.18 -33.00
C ARG A 72 -40.12 19.55 -31.60
N ALA A 73 -40.05 20.40 -30.58
CA ALA A 73 -40.22 20.06 -29.16
C ALA A 73 -41.69 19.81 -28.75
N GLY A 74 -41.93 18.95 -27.76
CA GLY A 74 -43.27 18.60 -27.27
C GLY A 74 -43.33 17.91 -25.90
N ARG A 75 -43.34 18.70 -24.81
CA ARG A 75 -43.97 18.46 -23.50
C ARG A 75 -43.89 17.06 -22.82
N GLY A 76 -43.04 16.96 -21.78
CA GLY A 76 -43.55 16.84 -20.39
C GLY A 76 -43.41 15.51 -19.61
N ARG A 77 -43.10 15.66 -18.30
CA ARG A 77 -43.08 14.67 -17.20
C ARG A 77 -42.00 13.56 -17.25
N PRO A 78 -41.57 13.02 -16.10
CA PRO A 78 -41.18 13.73 -14.87
C PRO A 78 -39.74 13.38 -14.45
N ARG A 79 -39.12 14.20 -13.59
CA ARG A 79 -37.83 13.82 -12.98
C ARG A 79 -38.05 12.76 -11.90
N ALA A 80 -37.45 11.59 -12.06
CA ALA A 80 -37.20 10.70 -10.93
C ALA A 80 -36.25 11.42 -9.95
N GLY A 81 -36.65 11.55 -8.68
CA GLY A 81 -35.79 12.12 -7.66
C GLY A 81 -34.70 11.12 -7.29
N VAL A 82 -33.43 11.52 -7.44
CA VAL A 82 -32.33 10.79 -6.78
C VAL A 82 -32.48 11.03 -5.29
N GLN A 83 -33.02 10.03 -4.60
CA GLN A 83 -33.15 10.04 -3.15
C GLN A 83 -31.73 10.09 -2.56
N ARG A 84 -31.37 11.24 -1.99
CA ARG A 84 -30.13 11.40 -1.24
C ARG A 84 -30.35 10.77 0.12
N ASP A 85 -29.70 9.65 0.38
CA ASP A 85 -29.52 9.17 1.75
C ASP A 85 -28.80 10.27 2.55
N PRO A 86 -29.38 10.79 3.64
CA PRO A 86 -28.64 11.60 4.59
C PRO A 86 -27.73 10.65 5.37
N GLY A 87 -26.46 10.54 4.96
CA GLY A 87 -25.46 9.79 5.72
C GLY A 87 -25.39 10.31 7.15
N ILE A 88 -25.20 9.41 8.12
CA ILE A 88 -25.05 9.77 9.53
C ILE A 88 -23.70 10.48 9.66
N ILE A 89 -23.72 11.76 10.07
CA ILE A 89 -22.53 12.59 10.29
C ILE A 89 -22.40 12.84 11.79
N LEU A 90 -21.23 12.54 12.35
CA LEU A 90 -20.86 12.89 13.72
C LEU A 90 -19.58 13.74 13.74
N SER A 91 -19.57 14.75 14.59
CA SER A 91 -18.44 15.68 14.75
C SER A 91 -18.28 16.09 16.21
N ALA A 92 -17.02 16.24 16.64
CA ALA A 92 -16.69 16.88 17.91
C ALA A 92 -16.93 18.40 17.80
N GLY A 93 -18.09 18.87 18.25
CA GLY A 93 -18.58 20.23 18.00
C GLY A 93 -18.13 21.28 19.01
N GLY A 94 -17.17 22.12 18.63
CA GLY A 94 -16.90 23.44 19.23
C GLY A 94 -17.37 24.59 18.32
N ALA A 95 -17.81 25.71 18.88
CA ALA A 95 -18.43 26.80 18.10
C ALA A 95 -17.44 27.56 17.20
N VAL A 96 -17.72 27.63 15.89
CA VAL A 96 -16.88 28.33 14.91
C VAL A 96 -17.25 29.81 14.82
N ASN A 97 -16.39 30.68 15.36
CA ASN A 97 -16.54 32.12 15.25
C ASN A 97 -16.23 32.59 13.80
N ARG A 98 -17.05 33.50 13.25
CA ARG A 98 -16.98 33.89 11.82
C ARG A 98 -16.48 35.32 11.62
N GLU A 99 -15.18 35.46 11.32
CA GLU A 99 -14.59 36.74 10.90
C GLU A 99 -14.06 36.73 9.45
N ARG A 100 -13.84 37.95 8.93
CA ARG A 100 -13.64 38.26 7.49
C ARG A 100 -12.15 38.27 7.08
N PRO A 101 -11.82 38.36 5.78
CA PRO A 101 -10.59 37.74 5.28
C PRO A 101 -9.33 38.61 5.40
N ASN A 102 -8.48 38.22 6.34
CA ASN A 102 -7.04 38.01 6.07
C ASN A 102 -6.72 36.54 6.40
N GLU A 103 -5.60 36.02 5.87
CA GLU A 103 -5.26 34.58 5.80
C GLU A 103 -5.80 33.68 6.95
N GLN A 104 -6.96 33.06 6.72
CA GLN A 104 -7.65 32.25 7.72
C GLN A 104 -6.85 30.97 8.04
N ARG A 105 -6.21 30.96 9.21
CA ARG A 105 -5.68 29.77 9.90
C ARG A 105 -6.85 28.84 10.23
N VAL A 106 -6.72 27.53 9.99
CA VAL A 106 -7.79 26.54 10.27
C VAL A 106 -7.22 25.31 10.97
N PHE A 107 -6.97 25.44 12.27
CA PHE A 107 -6.80 24.30 13.16
C PHE A 107 -8.19 23.73 13.52
N ASP A 108 -8.33 22.40 13.53
CA ASP A 108 -9.64 21.72 13.64
C ASP A 108 -10.00 21.39 15.10
N GLN A 109 -11.28 21.11 15.34
CA GLN A 109 -11.83 20.67 16.63
C GLN A 109 -11.61 19.15 16.86
N GLY A 110 -11.42 18.38 15.78
CA GLY A 110 -11.15 16.94 15.85
C GLY A 110 -11.52 16.20 14.56
N PRO A 111 -11.36 14.86 14.54
CA PRO A 111 -11.79 14.05 13.40
C PRO A 111 -13.30 14.16 13.18
N GLN A 112 -13.69 14.21 11.91
CA GLN A 112 -15.08 14.23 11.45
C GLN A 112 -15.37 12.92 10.73
N VAL A 113 -16.44 12.24 11.14
CA VAL A 113 -16.77 10.89 10.67
C VAL A 113 -18.19 10.89 10.12
N ALA A 114 -18.39 10.26 8.97
CA ALA A 114 -19.73 9.93 8.51
C ALA A 114 -19.80 8.53 7.91
N LEU A 115 -20.80 7.74 8.32
CA LEU A 115 -21.09 6.44 7.71
C LEU A 115 -21.88 6.67 6.42
N ARG A 116 -21.26 6.30 5.29
CA ARG A 116 -21.78 6.56 3.93
C ARG A 116 -22.52 5.37 3.35
N ARG A 117 -22.01 4.16 3.55
CA ARG A 117 -22.61 2.89 3.11
C ARG A 117 -22.30 1.77 4.09
N TRP A 118 -23.23 0.85 4.24
CA TRP A 118 -23.07 -0.40 4.98
C TRP A 118 -23.93 -1.49 4.34
N PHE A 119 -23.70 -2.74 4.69
CA PHE A 119 -24.59 -3.85 4.30
C PHE A 119 -25.76 -3.94 5.29
N GLY A 120 -26.96 -4.27 4.81
CA GLY A 120 -28.17 -4.32 5.63
C GLY A 120 -28.05 -5.30 6.82
N GLU A 121 -28.62 -4.90 7.96
CA GLU A 121 -28.62 -5.66 9.23
C GLU A 121 -27.26 -6.31 9.61
N PRO A 122 -26.17 -5.53 9.79
CA PRO A 122 -24.81 -6.04 9.99
C PRO A 122 -24.66 -7.19 10.98
N TYR A 123 -25.36 -7.16 12.12
CA TYR A 123 -25.24 -8.18 13.16
C TYR A 123 -26.08 -9.43 12.85
N ALA A 124 -27.31 -9.26 12.36
CA ALA A 124 -28.12 -10.39 11.93
C ALA A 124 -27.51 -11.09 10.72
N GLY A 125 -26.92 -10.35 9.76
CA GLY A 125 -26.19 -10.92 8.63
C GLY A 125 -25.01 -11.79 9.06
N ALA A 126 -24.23 -11.36 10.06
CA ALA A 126 -23.15 -12.18 10.62
C ALA A 126 -23.68 -13.46 11.31
N VAL A 127 -24.78 -13.37 12.07
CA VAL A 127 -25.41 -14.54 12.70
C VAL A 127 -26.08 -15.47 11.68
N ALA A 128 -26.58 -14.95 10.56
CA ALA A 128 -27.16 -15.71 9.46
C ALA A 128 -26.09 -16.44 8.64
N ALA A 129 -24.95 -15.80 8.35
CA ALA A 129 -23.78 -16.46 7.79
C ALA A 129 -23.29 -17.61 8.69
N ALA A 130 -23.21 -17.38 10.01
CA ALA A 130 -22.85 -18.45 10.96
C ALA A 130 -23.83 -19.64 10.97
N ARG A 131 -25.14 -19.38 10.85
CA ARG A 131 -26.15 -20.45 10.73
C ARG A 131 -26.08 -21.18 9.38
N THR A 132 -25.74 -20.47 8.30
CA THR A 132 -25.62 -21.04 6.95
C THR A 132 -24.57 -22.15 6.87
N CYS A 133 -23.49 -22.06 7.65
CA CYS A 133 -22.48 -23.13 7.75
C CYS A 133 -23.02 -24.47 8.28
N TYR A 134 -24.24 -24.50 8.85
CA TYR A 134 -24.88 -25.68 9.44
C TYR A 134 -26.32 -25.86 8.93
N ALA A 135 -26.63 -25.39 7.71
CA ALA A 135 -27.94 -25.47 7.10
C ALA A 135 -27.85 -25.96 5.64
N GLU A 136 -28.94 -26.58 5.15
CA GLU A 136 -29.05 -27.07 3.76
C GLU A 136 -29.17 -25.94 2.72
N ARG A 137 -29.33 -24.70 3.18
CA ARG A 137 -29.44 -23.48 2.35
C ARG A 137 -28.83 -22.28 3.07
N VAL A 138 -28.63 -21.20 2.31
CA VAL A 138 -28.38 -19.86 2.87
C VAL A 138 -29.55 -19.46 3.79
N ILE A 139 -29.20 -18.91 4.96
CA ILE A 139 -30.11 -18.30 5.91
C ILE A 139 -30.05 -16.79 5.74
N GLU A 140 -31.20 -16.13 5.69
CA GLU A 140 -31.29 -14.67 5.54
C GLU A 140 -31.21 -13.94 6.88
N ALA A 141 -30.78 -12.68 6.87
CA ALA A 141 -30.69 -11.85 8.08
C ALA A 141 -32.05 -11.69 8.79
N SER A 142 -33.13 -11.57 8.01
CA SER A 142 -34.51 -11.48 8.49
C SER A 142 -35.02 -12.76 9.19
N GLU A 143 -34.33 -13.89 9.05
CA GLU A 143 -34.63 -15.14 9.78
C GLU A 143 -33.96 -15.21 11.16
N ILE A 144 -33.24 -14.16 11.59
CA ILE A 144 -32.50 -14.15 12.85
C ILE A 144 -33.33 -13.49 13.96
N THR A 145 -33.91 -14.34 14.81
CA THR A 145 -34.62 -13.91 16.01
C THR A 145 -33.69 -13.20 17.01
N PRO A 146 -34.21 -12.28 17.86
CA PRO A 146 -33.43 -11.69 18.94
C PRO A 146 -32.83 -12.71 19.93
N GLY A 147 -33.45 -13.89 20.08
CA GLY A 147 -32.92 -15.02 20.88
C GLY A 147 -31.83 -15.86 20.18
N GLN A 148 -31.57 -15.61 18.90
CA GLN A 148 -30.40 -16.10 18.17
C GLN A 148 -29.29 -15.03 18.18
N ARG A 149 -29.63 -13.75 17.95
CA ARG A 149 -28.70 -12.60 18.11
C ARG A 149 -27.92 -12.68 19.43
N ARG A 150 -28.61 -12.86 20.56
CA ARG A 150 -28.02 -12.93 21.92
C ARG A 150 -27.25 -14.21 22.27
N ARG A 151 -27.21 -15.22 21.40
CA ARG A 151 -26.70 -16.57 21.74
C ARG A 151 -25.69 -17.10 20.72
N ILE A 152 -25.99 -16.97 19.43
CA ILE A 152 -25.12 -17.43 18.35
C ILE A 152 -23.98 -16.44 18.12
N GLY A 153 -24.24 -15.13 18.29
CA GLY A 153 -23.20 -14.11 18.17
C GLY A 153 -22.05 -14.29 19.17
N PRO A 154 -22.31 -14.27 20.49
CA PRO A 154 -21.29 -14.54 21.51
C PRO A 154 -20.56 -15.86 21.27
N LEU A 155 -21.30 -16.97 21.13
CA LEU A 155 -20.75 -18.31 20.87
C LEU A 155 -19.79 -18.37 19.67
N THR A 156 -20.11 -17.67 18.57
CA THR A 156 -19.25 -17.64 17.37
C THR A 156 -18.09 -16.66 17.49
N PHE A 157 -18.23 -15.58 18.27
CA PHE A 157 -17.15 -14.63 18.52
C PHE A 157 -16.12 -15.20 19.51
N GLU A 158 -16.57 -15.82 20.59
CA GLU A 158 -15.74 -16.48 21.61
C GLU A 158 -15.01 -17.70 21.03
N ALA A 159 -15.68 -18.51 20.18
CA ALA A 159 -15.06 -19.63 19.47
C ALA A 159 -14.09 -19.21 18.34
N GLY A 160 -13.89 -17.90 18.10
CA GLY A 160 -12.97 -17.41 17.08
C GLY A 160 -13.46 -17.55 15.62
N HIS A 161 -14.74 -17.84 15.39
CA HIS A 161 -15.36 -17.97 14.06
C HIS A 161 -15.60 -16.59 13.40
N HIS A 162 -14.57 -15.73 13.43
CA HIS A 162 -14.65 -14.30 13.14
C HIS A 162 -14.90 -13.94 11.66
N THR A 163 -14.78 -14.91 10.75
CA THR A 163 -15.03 -14.72 9.31
C THR A 163 -16.46 -14.27 9.01
N VAL A 164 -17.45 -14.68 9.80
CA VAL A 164 -18.84 -14.27 9.60
C VAL A 164 -19.04 -12.75 9.76
N TYR A 165 -18.21 -12.11 10.59
CA TYR A 165 -18.17 -10.66 10.78
C TYR A 165 -17.38 -9.92 9.68
N GLN A 166 -16.94 -10.63 8.62
CA GLN A 166 -16.45 -9.99 7.37
C GLN A 166 -17.60 -9.61 6.43
N HIS A 167 -18.76 -10.27 6.53
CA HIS A 167 -19.94 -9.93 5.71
C HIS A 167 -20.55 -8.58 6.11
N ALA A 168 -20.45 -8.19 7.39
CA ALA A 168 -20.61 -6.80 7.77
C ALA A 168 -19.48 -5.96 7.17
N THR A 169 -19.80 -4.95 6.36
CA THR A 169 -18.83 -4.02 5.76
C THR A 169 -19.36 -2.60 5.82
N PHE A 170 -18.48 -1.65 6.12
CA PHE A 170 -18.79 -0.24 6.38
C PHE A 170 -17.87 0.67 5.56
N GLU A 171 -18.44 1.65 4.85
CA GLU A 171 -17.73 2.74 4.18
C GLU A 171 -17.95 4.04 4.96
N PHE A 172 -16.85 4.61 5.47
CA PHE A 172 -16.82 5.90 6.13
C PHE A 172 -16.19 6.96 5.23
N SER A 173 -16.62 8.22 5.38
CA SER A 173 -15.76 9.37 5.06
C SER A 173 -15.14 9.89 6.33
N LEU A 174 -13.82 10.03 6.31
CA LEU A 174 -13.01 10.54 7.40
C LEU A 174 -12.37 11.86 6.95
N GLU A 175 -12.62 12.94 7.67
CA GLU A 175 -12.03 14.27 7.46
C GLU A 175 -11.46 14.80 8.79
N GLY A 176 -10.60 15.81 8.77
CA GLY A 176 -9.96 16.33 9.99
C GLY A 176 -8.97 15.36 10.67
N VAL A 177 -8.54 14.30 9.95
CA VAL A 177 -7.56 13.32 10.44
C VAL A 177 -6.15 13.63 9.93
N SER A 178 -5.12 13.36 10.73
CA SER A 178 -3.71 13.60 10.40
C SER A 178 -3.13 12.61 9.39
N ARG A 179 -2.03 12.97 8.70
CA ARG A 179 -1.25 12.01 7.91
C ARG A 179 -0.64 10.92 8.79
N GLN A 180 -0.25 11.26 10.03
CA GLN A 180 0.34 10.29 10.96
C GLN A 180 -0.65 9.22 11.41
N LEU A 181 -1.93 9.56 11.64
CA LEU A 181 -2.97 8.57 11.94
C LEU A 181 -3.19 7.61 10.77
N VAL A 182 -3.26 8.15 9.55
CA VAL A 182 -3.43 7.29 8.36
C VAL A 182 -2.23 6.35 8.18
N TRP A 183 -0.99 6.85 8.30
CA TRP A 183 0.22 6.06 8.11
C TRP A 183 0.47 5.05 9.24
N SER A 184 0.46 5.48 10.51
CA SER A 184 0.83 4.64 11.66
C SER A 184 -0.27 3.69 12.14
N PHE A 185 -1.54 3.96 11.79
CA PHE A 185 -2.69 3.22 12.30
C PHE A 185 -3.53 2.64 11.15
N LEU A 186 -4.27 3.47 10.41
CA LEU A 186 -5.29 2.99 9.45
C LEU A 186 -4.71 2.19 8.27
N HIS A 187 -3.48 2.51 7.82
CA HIS A 187 -2.81 1.81 6.72
C HIS A 187 -1.72 0.83 7.19
N ARG A 188 -1.54 0.60 8.51
CA ARG A 188 -0.53 -0.32 9.08
C ARG A 188 -0.83 -1.81 8.80
N HIS A 189 -2.06 -2.16 8.41
CA HIS A 189 -2.49 -3.52 8.06
C HIS A 189 -3.06 -3.62 6.63
N PRO A 190 -3.08 -4.81 5.98
CA PRO A 190 -3.60 -4.93 4.60
C PRO A 190 -5.14 -4.84 4.49
N PHE A 191 -5.87 -5.08 5.58
CA PHE A 191 -7.32 -5.31 5.58
C PHE A 191 -8.19 -4.04 5.49
N TYR A 192 -7.94 -3.17 4.51
CA TYR A 192 -8.75 -1.98 4.23
C TYR A 192 -8.87 -1.72 2.72
N ASN A 193 -9.87 -0.93 2.31
CA ASN A 193 -9.82 -0.14 1.08
C ASN A 193 -9.85 1.36 1.43
N SER A 194 -9.05 2.19 0.75
CA SER A 194 -8.96 3.63 1.08
C SER A 194 -8.63 4.49 -0.14
N GLU A 195 -9.47 5.49 -0.41
CA GLU A 195 -9.17 6.56 -1.37
C GLU A 195 -8.91 7.88 -0.63
N GLN A 196 -7.67 8.36 -0.70
CA GLN A 196 -7.14 9.44 0.14
C GLN A 196 -6.71 10.65 -0.69
N GLN A 197 -6.98 11.85 -0.17
CA GLN A 197 -6.55 13.12 -0.76
C GLN A 197 -5.02 13.17 -0.94
N SER A 198 -4.56 13.38 -2.18
CA SER A 198 -3.13 13.32 -2.55
C SER A 198 -2.41 14.66 -2.50
N GLN A 199 -1.37 14.76 -1.65
CA GLN A 199 -0.42 15.89 -1.63
C GLN A 199 0.55 15.89 -2.84
N ARG A 200 0.34 15.04 -3.86
CA ARG A 200 0.99 15.16 -5.18
C ARG A 200 0.24 16.11 -6.12
N TYR A 201 -1.06 16.34 -5.86
CA TYR A 201 -1.98 17.00 -6.80
C TYR A 201 -2.88 18.07 -6.16
N VAL A 202 -3.04 18.07 -4.83
CA VAL A 202 -3.80 19.11 -4.10
C VAL A 202 -2.83 20.13 -3.52
N VAL A 203 -3.03 21.41 -3.84
CA VAL A 203 -2.28 22.54 -3.29
C VAL A 203 -2.74 22.81 -1.85
N LEU A 204 -1.81 22.87 -0.91
CA LEU A 204 -2.10 23.09 0.52
C LEU A 204 -2.20 24.59 0.83
N THR A 205 -3.26 25.23 0.31
CA THR A 205 -3.41 26.70 0.33
C THR A 205 -3.58 27.31 1.73
N ARG A 206 -4.14 26.56 2.69
CA ARG A 206 -4.33 26.97 4.09
C ARG A 206 -3.68 25.98 5.04
N ALA A 207 -3.21 26.48 6.18
CA ALA A 207 -2.81 25.63 7.29
C ALA A 207 -4.02 24.83 7.81
N GLN A 208 -3.92 23.50 7.69
CA GLN A 208 -4.90 22.53 8.18
C GLN A 208 -4.12 21.35 8.76
N ALA A 209 -4.06 21.27 10.09
CA ALA A 209 -3.25 20.29 10.80
C ALA A 209 -3.89 19.93 12.14
N HIS A 210 -3.62 18.70 12.58
CA HIS A 210 -4.05 18.20 13.87
C HIS A 210 -3.28 18.94 14.96
N VAL A 211 -4.01 19.56 15.89
CA VAL A 211 -3.46 20.12 17.13
C VAL A 211 -4.02 19.23 18.25
N PRO A 212 -3.19 18.41 18.93
CA PRO A 212 -3.68 17.54 19.99
C PRO A 212 -4.41 18.36 21.07
N PRO A 213 -5.70 18.08 21.37
CA PRO A 213 -6.48 18.81 22.37
C PRO A 213 -5.91 18.82 23.79
N SER A 214 -4.97 17.92 24.09
CA SER A 214 -4.17 17.89 25.32
C SER A 214 -3.12 19.02 25.41
N LEU A 215 -2.80 19.72 24.32
CA LEU A 215 -1.91 20.89 24.33
C LEU A 215 -2.68 22.15 24.73
N GLY A 216 -2.30 22.74 25.88
CA GLY A 216 -2.71 24.06 26.32
C GLY A 216 -1.60 25.11 26.21
N GLY A 217 -1.86 26.31 26.74
CA GLY A 217 -0.82 27.29 27.09
C GLY A 217 0.13 27.70 25.98
N GLU A 218 1.40 27.89 26.36
CA GLU A 218 2.49 28.23 25.44
C GLU A 218 2.85 27.08 24.51
N GLU A 219 2.71 25.84 24.97
CA GLU A 219 3.00 24.61 24.23
C GLU A 219 2.14 24.54 22.97
N ARG A 220 0.85 24.86 23.11
CA ARG A 220 -0.07 24.98 21.98
C ARG A 220 0.34 26.13 21.04
N ALA A 221 0.68 27.30 21.57
CA ALA A 221 1.05 28.46 20.75
C ALA A 221 2.33 28.20 19.92
N LEU A 222 3.33 27.56 20.54
CA LEU A 222 4.56 27.08 19.91
C LEU A 222 4.28 26.06 18.81
N TYR A 223 3.43 25.07 19.09
CA TYR A 223 3.01 24.05 18.11
C TYR A 223 2.31 24.69 16.91
N GLU A 224 1.31 25.55 17.14
CA GLU A 224 0.58 26.24 16.08
C GLU A 224 1.49 27.16 15.25
N HIS A 225 2.45 27.86 15.87
CA HIS A 225 3.44 28.66 15.16
C HIS A 225 4.33 27.81 14.25
N ALA A 226 4.85 26.68 14.74
CA ALA A 226 5.68 25.76 13.96
C ALA A 226 4.95 25.18 12.74
N ILE A 227 3.64 24.88 12.87
CA ILE A 227 2.80 24.50 11.73
C ILE A 227 2.73 25.64 10.68
N LEU A 228 2.52 26.88 11.12
CA LEU A 228 2.37 28.03 10.21
C LEU A 228 3.67 28.32 9.43
N GLU A 229 4.83 28.27 10.09
CA GLU A 229 6.12 28.46 9.44
C GLU A 229 6.41 27.39 8.40
N ALA A 230 6.06 26.12 8.66
CA ALA A 230 6.20 25.05 7.68
C ALA A 230 5.25 25.22 6.48
N TRP A 231 4.07 25.82 6.68
CA TRP A 231 3.17 26.19 5.58
C TRP A 231 3.68 27.39 4.76
N GLN A 232 4.37 28.35 5.40
CA GLN A 232 5.07 29.41 4.67
C GLN A 232 6.24 28.83 3.87
N ALA A 233 7.08 27.99 4.48
CA ALA A 233 8.17 27.31 3.78
C ALA A 233 7.69 26.46 2.60
N TYR A 234 6.54 25.79 2.71
CA TYR A 234 5.91 25.09 1.60
C TYR A 234 5.55 26.04 0.43
N ARG A 235 5.04 27.24 0.71
CA ARG A 235 4.79 28.27 -0.32
C ARG A 235 6.11 28.75 -0.95
N ASP A 236 7.09 29.12 -0.13
CA ASP A 236 8.39 29.64 -0.57
C ASP A 236 9.11 28.63 -1.47
N LEU A 237 9.23 27.37 -1.02
CA LEU A 237 9.82 26.28 -1.78
C LEU A 237 9.04 26.01 -3.07
N THR A 238 7.69 26.07 -3.04
CA THR A 238 6.88 25.88 -4.25
C THR A 238 7.23 26.92 -5.33
N GLU A 239 7.41 28.19 -4.99
CA GLU A 239 7.81 29.21 -5.97
C GLU A 239 9.27 29.05 -6.42
N LEU A 240 10.19 28.79 -5.48
CA LEU A 240 11.62 28.56 -5.78
C LEU A 240 11.87 27.32 -6.67
N LEU A 241 10.99 26.31 -6.60
CA LEU A 241 11.07 25.09 -7.41
C LEU A 241 10.58 25.28 -8.85
N LYS A 242 9.62 26.19 -9.10
CA LYS A 242 9.02 26.36 -10.44
C LYS A 242 10.04 26.63 -11.56
N PRO A 243 11.09 27.47 -11.38
CA PRO A 243 12.15 27.64 -12.37
C PRO A 243 12.90 26.34 -12.69
N VAL A 244 13.41 25.65 -11.66
CA VAL A 244 14.19 24.40 -11.79
C VAL A 244 13.38 23.30 -12.48
N VAL A 245 12.12 23.16 -12.08
CA VAL A 245 11.19 22.19 -12.65
C VAL A 245 10.84 22.54 -14.11
N ARG A 246 10.67 23.84 -14.43
CA ARG A 246 10.41 24.31 -15.81
C ARG A 246 11.61 24.08 -16.72
N GLU A 247 12.83 24.25 -16.24
CA GLU A 247 14.05 23.96 -17.00
C GLU A 247 14.16 22.47 -17.34
N ARG A 248 14.10 21.60 -16.32
CA ARG A 248 14.20 20.13 -16.49
C ARG A 248 13.08 19.56 -17.38
N LEU A 249 11.83 20.01 -17.22
CA LEU A 249 10.74 19.66 -18.13
C LEU A 249 10.91 20.29 -19.52
N GLY A 250 11.53 21.47 -19.61
CA GLY A 250 11.79 22.18 -20.85
C GLY A 250 12.74 21.44 -21.78
N ALA A 251 13.82 20.90 -21.22
CA ALA A 251 14.75 20.00 -21.91
C ALA A 251 14.03 18.71 -22.36
N LEU A 252 13.32 18.05 -21.43
CA LEU A 252 12.62 16.78 -21.67
C LEU A 252 11.59 16.88 -22.82
N TRP A 253 10.76 17.92 -22.81
CA TRP A 253 9.69 18.10 -23.79
C TRP A 253 10.06 18.95 -25.01
N ARG A 254 11.32 19.43 -25.10
CA ARG A 254 11.85 20.31 -26.15
C ARG A 254 10.97 21.56 -26.36
N LEU A 255 10.64 22.27 -25.28
CA LEU A 255 9.64 23.36 -25.28
C LEU A 255 9.91 24.46 -26.32
N SER A 256 11.18 24.77 -26.61
CA SER A 256 11.61 25.69 -27.66
C SER A 256 11.02 25.38 -29.05
N THR A 257 10.67 24.12 -29.31
CA THR A 257 10.08 23.65 -30.58
C THR A 257 8.54 23.56 -30.56
N ARG A 258 7.90 23.52 -29.39
CA ARG A 258 6.47 23.18 -29.24
C ARG A 258 5.58 24.38 -28.91
N LYS A 259 5.13 25.09 -29.95
CA LYS A 259 4.38 26.35 -29.83
C LYS A 259 2.89 26.23 -29.42
N SER A 260 2.31 25.03 -29.30
CA SER A 260 0.87 24.85 -28.97
C SER A 260 0.49 25.49 -27.62
N ALA A 261 -0.64 26.21 -27.58
CA ALA A 261 -1.16 26.84 -26.36
C ALA A 261 -1.74 25.83 -25.35
N SER A 262 -2.40 24.77 -25.82
CA SER A 262 -2.91 23.70 -24.95
C SER A 262 -1.77 22.90 -24.31
N PHE A 263 -0.68 22.66 -25.07
CA PHE A 263 0.51 22.00 -24.55
C PHE A 263 1.20 22.85 -23.47
N ARG A 264 1.39 24.16 -23.72
CA ARG A 264 1.91 25.10 -22.71
C ARG A 264 1.08 25.10 -21.43
N LYS A 265 -0.26 25.11 -21.52
CA LYS A 265 -1.16 25.03 -20.35
C LYS A 265 -1.09 23.68 -19.61
N SER A 266 -0.76 22.58 -20.28
CA SER A 266 -0.48 21.30 -19.59
C SER A 266 0.84 21.36 -18.83
N ILE A 267 1.89 21.83 -19.49
CA ILE A 267 3.25 21.89 -18.93
C ILE A 267 3.30 22.77 -17.68
N GLU A 268 2.65 23.94 -17.66
CA GLU A 268 2.59 24.79 -16.47
C GLU A 268 1.89 24.11 -15.28
N ARG A 269 0.85 23.28 -15.53
CA ARG A 269 0.22 22.45 -14.48
C ARG A 269 1.13 21.33 -13.99
N ASP A 270 1.96 20.77 -14.86
CA ASP A 270 2.88 19.69 -14.48
C ASP A 270 4.14 20.25 -13.77
N ILE A 271 4.51 21.50 -14.05
CA ILE A 271 5.48 22.28 -13.28
C ILE A 271 4.95 22.55 -11.88
N GLU A 272 3.71 23.05 -11.76
CA GLU A 272 3.04 23.28 -10.48
C GLU A 272 2.98 21.99 -9.64
N LYS A 273 2.46 20.89 -10.20
CA LYS A 273 2.39 19.57 -9.52
C LYS A 273 3.74 19.09 -9.00
N ARG A 274 4.79 19.12 -9.83
CA ARG A 274 6.13 18.64 -9.43
C ARG A 274 6.79 19.56 -8.39
N SER A 275 6.46 20.85 -8.42
CA SER A 275 6.90 21.83 -7.41
C SER A 275 6.22 21.53 -6.07
N ILE A 276 4.88 21.42 -6.01
CA ILE A 276 4.19 21.07 -4.76
C ILE A 276 4.53 19.65 -4.26
N GLU A 277 4.80 18.70 -5.17
CA GLU A 277 5.21 17.33 -4.85
C GLU A 277 6.55 17.30 -4.10
N THR A 278 7.44 18.24 -4.42
CA THR A 278 8.74 18.39 -3.73
C THR A 278 8.60 19.27 -2.49
N ALA A 279 7.91 20.40 -2.59
CA ALA A 279 7.73 21.34 -1.47
C ALA A 279 6.98 20.73 -0.29
N ARG A 280 6.05 19.78 -0.52
CA ARG A 280 5.30 19.11 0.57
C ARG A 280 6.20 18.36 1.55
N TYR A 281 7.48 18.17 1.27
CA TYR A 281 8.42 17.50 2.17
C TYR A 281 8.60 18.24 3.51
N VAL A 282 8.48 19.58 3.54
CA VAL A 282 8.55 20.33 4.81
C VAL A 282 7.21 20.37 5.58
N ILE A 283 6.11 19.91 4.99
CA ILE A 283 4.80 19.89 5.65
C ILE A 283 4.80 18.82 6.77
N PRO A 284 4.40 19.16 8.01
CA PRO A 284 4.33 18.21 9.13
C PRO A 284 3.33 17.07 8.92
N VAL A 285 3.60 15.92 9.54
CA VAL A 285 2.68 14.76 9.53
C VAL A 285 1.39 15.01 10.32
N ALA A 286 1.34 16.09 11.10
CA ALA A 286 0.11 16.71 11.63
C ALA A 286 -0.89 17.09 10.52
N CYS A 287 -0.43 17.39 9.30
CA CYS A 287 -1.26 17.89 8.21
C CYS A 287 -2.51 17.03 8.00
N HIS A 288 -3.67 17.69 7.86
CA HIS A 288 -4.92 16.97 7.65
C HIS A 288 -4.98 16.28 6.29
N THR A 289 -5.86 15.30 6.24
CA THR A 289 -6.26 14.57 5.04
C THR A 289 -7.73 14.22 5.12
N ALA A 290 -8.30 13.94 3.96
CA ALA A 290 -9.63 13.36 3.82
C ALA A 290 -9.47 12.01 3.10
N LEU A 291 -10.23 11.01 3.54
CA LEU A 291 -10.30 9.72 2.85
C LEU A 291 -11.71 9.10 2.93
N VAL A 292 -12.07 8.40 1.86
CA VAL A 292 -13.08 7.34 1.96
C VAL A 292 -12.35 6.09 2.47
N HIS A 293 -12.87 5.46 3.52
CA HIS A 293 -12.27 4.31 4.18
C HIS A 293 -13.31 3.20 4.31
N THR A 294 -13.05 2.05 3.67
CA THR A 294 -13.94 0.87 3.70
C THR A 294 -13.25 -0.26 4.44
N ILE A 295 -13.92 -0.78 5.48
CA ILE A 295 -13.44 -1.88 6.32
C ILE A 295 -14.58 -2.84 6.64
N SER A 296 -14.24 -4.10 6.90
CA SER A 296 -15.22 -5.08 7.38
C SER A 296 -15.37 -5.04 8.90
N GLY A 297 -16.47 -5.60 9.42
CA GLY A 297 -16.83 -5.57 10.83
C GLY A 297 -15.72 -6.10 11.74
N ILE A 298 -15.14 -7.25 11.40
CA ILE A 298 -13.99 -7.81 12.14
C ILE A 298 -12.75 -6.90 12.14
N VAL A 299 -12.55 -6.08 11.11
CA VAL A 299 -11.46 -5.08 11.10
C VAL A 299 -11.78 -3.95 12.06
N LEU A 300 -13.04 -3.47 12.11
CA LEU A 300 -13.45 -2.45 13.07
C LEU A 300 -13.35 -2.93 14.54
N TYR A 301 -13.71 -4.18 14.84
CA TYR A 301 -13.45 -4.77 16.18
C TYR A 301 -11.96 -4.80 16.52
N ARG A 302 -11.10 -5.19 15.58
CA ARG A 302 -9.64 -5.24 15.77
C ARG A 302 -9.04 -3.85 15.95
N LEU A 303 -9.51 -2.85 15.20
CA LEU A 303 -9.11 -1.45 15.38
C LEU A 303 -9.57 -0.91 16.74
N ARG A 304 -10.83 -1.15 17.16
CA ARG A 304 -11.36 -0.80 18.50
C ARG A 304 -10.49 -1.40 19.60
N ARG A 305 -10.16 -2.69 19.52
CA ARG A 305 -9.27 -3.38 20.48
C ARG A 305 -7.87 -2.76 20.55
N MET A 306 -7.34 -2.31 19.41
CA MET A 306 -5.98 -1.76 19.28
C MET A 306 -5.92 -0.22 19.39
N ALA A 307 -6.99 0.47 19.80
CA ALA A 307 -7.10 1.94 19.75
C ALA A 307 -5.98 2.69 20.51
N ALA A 308 -5.48 2.13 21.62
CA ALA A 308 -4.38 2.71 22.40
C ALA A 308 -2.96 2.40 21.84
N SER A 309 -2.85 1.65 20.75
CA SER A 309 -1.56 1.17 20.25
C SER A 309 -0.83 2.15 19.32
N GLY A 310 0.50 2.03 19.31
CA GLY A 310 1.36 2.76 18.37
C GLY A 310 1.67 4.19 18.79
N ASP A 311 1.58 5.12 17.84
CA ASP A 311 2.08 6.49 17.97
C ASP A 311 0.98 7.53 18.29
N VAL A 312 -0.29 7.21 18.04
CA VAL A 312 -1.39 8.20 17.91
C VAL A 312 -2.65 7.88 18.75
N PRO A 313 -2.54 7.33 19.99
CA PRO A 313 -3.70 6.77 20.71
C PRO A 313 -4.83 7.76 20.95
N GLU A 314 -4.50 9.04 21.20
CA GLU A 314 -5.49 10.10 21.46
C GLU A 314 -6.33 10.43 20.20
N GLU A 315 -5.73 10.38 19.01
CA GLU A 315 -6.44 10.62 17.74
C GLU A 315 -7.19 9.37 17.27
N ALA A 316 -6.55 8.19 17.38
CA ALA A 316 -7.15 6.91 17.04
C ALA A 316 -8.36 6.57 17.91
N GLY A 317 -8.29 6.78 19.23
CA GLY A 317 -9.40 6.57 20.16
C GLY A 317 -10.62 7.42 19.83
N ARG A 318 -10.43 8.72 19.58
CA ARG A 318 -11.52 9.63 19.15
C ARG A 318 -12.13 9.22 17.81
N LEU A 319 -11.29 8.92 16.81
CA LEU A 319 -11.76 8.47 15.50
C LEU A 319 -12.61 7.20 15.64
N LEU A 320 -12.12 6.20 16.38
CA LEU A 320 -12.79 4.92 16.53
C LEU A 320 -14.06 4.99 17.37
N GLY A 321 -14.13 5.88 18.38
CA GLY A 321 -15.37 6.19 19.07
C GLY A 321 -16.45 6.64 18.09
N LEU A 322 -16.18 7.70 17.32
CA LEU A 322 -17.12 8.22 16.32
C LEU A 322 -17.49 7.19 15.23
N MET A 323 -16.57 6.30 14.84
CA MET A 323 -16.86 5.20 13.90
C MET A 323 -17.75 4.11 14.53
N VAL A 324 -17.59 3.81 15.82
CA VAL A 324 -18.45 2.91 16.59
C VAL A 324 -19.83 3.52 16.76
N ASP A 325 -19.93 4.78 17.19
CA ASP A 325 -21.18 5.53 17.38
C ASP A 325 -22.04 5.54 16.09
N CYS A 326 -21.39 5.71 14.93
CA CYS A 326 -22.06 5.64 13.62
C CYS A 326 -22.62 4.24 13.30
N VAL A 327 -22.00 3.17 13.79
CA VAL A 327 -22.43 1.78 13.56
C VAL A 327 -23.51 1.37 14.57
N GLU A 328 -23.36 1.75 15.85
CA GLU A 328 -24.38 1.49 16.87
C GLU A 328 -25.71 2.22 16.57
N GLN A 329 -25.69 3.33 15.82
CA GLN A 329 -26.90 3.98 15.30
C GLN A 329 -27.63 3.20 14.19
N VAL A 330 -26.97 2.26 13.49
CA VAL A 330 -27.61 1.46 12.41
C VAL A 330 -27.85 0.00 12.80
N ASP A 331 -27.09 -0.57 13.74
CA ASP A 331 -27.38 -1.86 14.37
C ASP A 331 -26.83 -1.90 15.81
N PRO A 332 -27.61 -1.45 16.83
CA PRO A 332 -27.15 -1.36 18.21
C PRO A 332 -26.67 -2.69 18.81
N ASP A 333 -27.16 -3.82 18.30
CA ASP A 333 -26.75 -5.13 18.83
C ASP A 333 -25.33 -5.53 18.40
N PHE A 334 -24.74 -4.87 17.39
CA PHE A 334 -23.44 -5.23 16.81
C PHE A 334 -22.35 -5.26 17.89
N PHE A 335 -22.07 -4.12 18.53
CA PHE A 335 -21.07 -4.03 19.61
C PHE A 335 -21.62 -4.37 21.00
N ARG A 336 -22.92 -4.69 21.13
CA ARG A 336 -23.58 -4.89 22.43
C ARG A 336 -23.34 -6.27 23.03
N TYR A 337 -23.29 -7.30 22.19
CA TYR A 337 -23.17 -8.70 22.63
C TYR A 337 -21.82 -9.32 22.30
N VAL A 338 -21.02 -8.71 21.43
CA VAL A 338 -19.72 -9.22 20.99
C VAL A 338 -18.73 -8.08 20.78
N GLY A 339 -17.46 -8.43 20.66
CA GLY A 339 -16.37 -7.48 20.60
C GLY A 339 -15.67 -7.31 21.95
N GLU A 340 -14.50 -6.68 21.89
CA GLU A 340 -13.67 -6.40 23.05
C GLU A 340 -13.58 -4.88 23.24
N VAL A 341 -13.42 -4.45 24.49
CA VAL A 341 -13.02 -3.08 24.83
C VAL A 341 -11.61 -2.79 24.29
N PRO A 342 -11.19 -1.53 24.11
CA PRO A 342 -9.78 -1.20 23.86
C PRO A 342 -8.82 -1.89 24.85
N LEU A 343 -7.59 -2.15 24.43
CA LEU A 343 -6.50 -2.49 25.35
C LEU A 343 -6.07 -1.22 26.10
N GLU A 344 -5.82 -1.36 27.40
CA GLU A 344 -5.17 -0.33 28.22
C GLU A 344 -3.69 -0.15 27.79
N ASP A 345 -3.10 1.03 28.05
CA ASP A 345 -1.75 1.38 27.60
C ASP A 345 -0.67 0.41 28.14
N ASP A 346 -0.87 -0.15 29.35
CA ASP A 346 0.00 -1.15 29.97
C ASP A 346 -0.20 -2.58 29.42
N ALA A 347 -1.30 -2.85 28.74
CA ALA A 347 -1.55 -4.10 28.03
C ALA A 347 -0.92 -4.12 26.62
N ILE A 348 -0.61 -2.95 26.05
CA ILE A 348 0.09 -2.82 24.75
C ILE A 348 1.54 -3.30 24.88
N LEU A 349 1.89 -4.37 24.17
CA LEU A 349 3.22 -4.98 24.22
C LEU A 349 4.35 -4.00 23.88
N GLU A 350 4.19 -3.17 22.83
CA GLU A 350 5.20 -2.18 22.47
C GLU A 350 5.46 -1.14 23.58
N ASN A 351 4.46 -0.81 24.40
CA ASN A 351 4.60 0.14 25.52
C ASN A 351 5.34 -0.52 26.70
N ARG A 352 4.98 -1.76 27.05
CA ARG A 352 5.64 -2.56 28.09
C ARG A 352 7.14 -2.79 27.82
N VAL A 353 7.54 -2.92 26.55
CA VAL A 353 8.92 -3.24 26.16
C VAL A 353 9.83 -2.00 26.15
N ARG A 354 9.35 -0.86 25.62
CA ARG A 354 10.08 0.41 25.60
C ARG A 354 9.08 1.55 25.37
N GLY A 355 9.03 2.54 26.26
CA GLY A 355 8.23 3.75 26.05
C GLY A 355 8.80 4.67 24.96
N PRO A 356 8.13 5.80 24.66
CA PRO A 356 8.67 6.85 23.81
C PRO A 356 10.06 7.34 24.26
N GLY A 357 10.90 7.74 23.31
CA GLY A 357 12.23 8.28 23.60
C GLY A 357 13.16 8.32 22.38
N PRO A 358 14.40 8.81 22.56
CA PRO A 358 15.39 8.88 21.51
C PRO A 358 15.86 7.48 21.07
N VAL A 359 16.24 7.37 19.79
CA VAL A 359 16.88 6.16 19.26
C VAL A 359 18.40 6.22 19.40
N GLU A 360 18.99 5.07 19.70
CA GLU A 360 20.43 4.91 19.85
C GLU A 360 21.18 5.34 18.56
N PRO A 361 22.13 6.28 18.64
CA PRO A 361 22.90 6.73 17.47
C PRO A 361 23.66 5.59 16.79
N SER A 362 24.21 4.66 17.58
CA SER A 362 24.88 3.45 17.12
C SER A 362 23.97 2.55 16.27
N TRP A 363 22.70 2.36 16.68
CA TRP A 363 21.71 1.61 15.91
C TRP A 363 21.42 2.30 14.57
N ARG A 364 21.18 3.62 14.56
CA ARG A 364 20.95 4.37 13.31
C ARG A 364 22.13 4.31 12.37
N GLN A 365 23.35 4.50 12.89
CA GLN A 365 24.59 4.42 12.10
C GLN A 365 24.79 3.02 11.52
N SER A 366 24.56 1.96 12.31
CA SER A 366 24.64 0.57 11.83
C SER A 366 23.58 0.26 10.76
N PHE A 367 22.36 0.77 10.91
CA PHE A 367 21.29 0.59 9.91
C PHE A 367 21.64 1.31 8.59
N ASP A 368 22.06 2.57 8.65
CA ASP A 368 22.40 3.35 7.46
C ASP A 368 23.67 2.81 6.77
N ALA A 369 24.67 2.36 7.53
CA ALA A 369 25.87 1.70 6.98
C ALA A 369 25.54 0.41 6.20
N GLN A 370 24.52 -0.34 6.64
CA GLN A 370 24.06 -1.55 5.94
C GLN A 370 23.35 -1.24 4.61
N LEU A 371 22.81 -0.04 4.41
CA LEU A 371 22.27 0.41 3.12
C LEU A 371 23.36 0.92 2.17
N GLY A 372 24.47 1.42 2.71
CA GLY A 372 25.57 2.01 1.94
C GLY A 372 25.11 3.24 1.16
N LYS A 373 24.92 3.08 -0.16
CA LYS A 373 24.42 4.15 -1.05
C LYS A 373 22.98 3.92 -1.54
N ARG A 374 22.36 2.79 -1.20
CA ARG A 374 21.01 2.42 -1.66
C ARG A 374 19.92 3.00 -0.77
N ARG A 375 18.70 3.12 -1.29
CA ARG A 375 17.48 3.33 -0.50
C ARG A 375 16.88 2.01 -0.04
N SER A 376 17.09 0.93 -0.78
CA SER A 376 16.65 -0.43 -0.47
C SER A 376 17.81 -1.43 -0.59
N GLN A 377 18.07 -2.24 0.44
CA GLN A 377 19.12 -3.27 0.44
C GLN A 377 18.51 -4.65 0.65
N LEU A 378 18.79 -5.60 -0.24
CA LEU A 378 18.39 -7.00 -0.08
C LEU A 378 19.12 -7.60 1.13
N VAL A 379 18.37 -8.24 2.03
CA VAL A 379 18.90 -8.86 3.27
C VAL A 379 18.50 -10.33 3.44
N SER A 380 17.53 -10.85 2.69
CA SER A 380 17.22 -12.28 2.62
C SER A 380 16.46 -12.62 1.33
N HIS A 381 16.64 -13.84 0.81
CA HIS A 381 15.93 -14.36 -0.37
C HIS A 381 15.81 -15.90 -0.32
N SER A 382 14.82 -16.47 -1.00
CA SER A 382 14.72 -17.93 -1.24
C SER A 382 15.89 -18.41 -2.11
N HIS A 383 16.86 -19.15 -1.55
CA HIS A 383 18.09 -19.59 -2.26
C HIS A 383 17.84 -20.25 -3.63
N ASP A 384 16.93 -21.22 -3.71
CA ASP A 384 16.65 -21.96 -4.96
C ASP A 384 15.40 -21.43 -5.69
N ALA A 385 15.11 -20.13 -5.60
CA ALA A 385 13.88 -19.55 -6.11
C ALA A 385 13.54 -19.91 -7.58
N PRO A 386 14.49 -19.92 -8.54
CA PRO A 386 14.16 -20.26 -9.93
C PRO A 386 13.66 -21.71 -10.09
N ALA A 387 14.31 -22.67 -9.41
CA ALA A 387 13.91 -24.07 -9.45
C ALA A 387 12.54 -24.28 -8.79
N ARG A 388 12.30 -23.69 -7.61
CA ARG A 388 11.03 -23.85 -6.89
C ARG A 388 9.83 -23.24 -7.62
N VAL A 389 10.02 -22.15 -8.37
CA VAL A 389 8.97 -21.60 -9.25
C VAL A 389 8.73 -22.54 -10.43
N ALA A 390 9.77 -23.13 -11.02
CA ALA A 390 9.63 -24.10 -12.11
C ALA A 390 8.95 -25.41 -11.66
N ASP A 391 9.26 -25.91 -10.46
CA ASP A 391 8.59 -27.06 -9.86
C ASP A 391 7.12 -26.77 -9.58
N ALA A 392 6.79 -25.63 -8.95
CA ALA A 392 5.39 -25.25 -8.71
C ALA A 392 4.59 -25.05 -10.03
N VAL A 393 5.22 -24.56 -11.11
CA VAL A 393 4.61 -24.54 -12.45
C VAL A 393 4.31 -25.94 -12.97
N ARG A 394 5.23 -26.90 -12.78
CA ARG A 394 5.04 -28.31 -13.17
C ARG A 394 3.98 -29.02 -12.34
N GLU A 395 3.94 -28.77 -11.03
CA GLU A 395 2.93 -29.30 -10.11
C GLU A 395 1.53 -28.84 -10.49
N VAL A 396 1.36 -27.55 -10.82
CA VAL A 396 0.08 -26.97 -11.29
C VAL A 396 -0.37 -27.57 -12.63
N LEU A 397 0.56 -27.93 -13.51
CA LEU A 397 0.27 -28.50 -14.83
C LEU A 397 0.19 -30.05 -14.84
N GLY A 398 0.69 -30.72 -13.80
CA GLY A 398 0.76 -32.18 -13.71
C GLY A 398 1.80 -32.84 -14.64
N ILE A 399 2.85 -32.12 -15.03
CA ILE A 399 3.84 -32.55 -16.05
C ILE A 399 5.26 -32.69 -15.48
N SER A 400 6.10 -33.50 -16.13
CA SER A 400 7.48 -33.74 -15.67
C SER A 400 8.49 -32.66 -16.12
N ALA A 401 9.65 -32.61 -15.44
CA ALA A 401 10.78 -31.78 -15.86
C ALA A 401 11.43 -32.25 -17.20
N LEU A 402 11.06 -33.43 -17.70
CA LEU A 402 11.43 -33.90 -19.04
C LEU A 402 10.53 -33.28 -20.12
N GLU A 403 9.28 -32.95 -19.78
CA GLU A 403 8.31 -32.30 -20.67
C GLU A 403 8.40 -30.78 -20.62
N CYS A 404 8.65 -30.20 -19.45
CA CYS A 404 8.80 -28.75 -19.26
C CYS A 404 10.06 -28.43 -18.41
N PRO A 405 11.22 -28.19 -19.07
CA PRO A 405 12.44 -27.76 -18.40
C PRO A 405 12.30 -26.39 -17.72
N ASP A 406 13.13 -26.11 -16.71
CA ASP A 406 13.03 -24.90 -15.87
C ASP A 406 12.96 -23.59 -16.67
N SER A 407 13.72 -23.47 -17.76
CA SER A 407 13.69 -22.29 -18.62
C SER A 407 12.33 -22.05 -19.28
N GLU A 408 11.61 -23.11 -19.63
CA GLU A 408 10.28 -23.02 -20.22
C GLU A 408 9.22 -22.77 -19.13
N ALA A 409 9.32 -23.47 -18.00
CA ALA A 409 8.44 -23.28 -16.85
C ALA A 409 8.48 -21.84 -16.32
N LEU A 410 9.67 -21.22 -16.25
CA LEU A 410 9.83 -19.81 -15.85
C LEU A 410 9.29 -18.84 -16.91
N GLU A 411 9.52 -19.09 -18.20
CA GLU A 411 8.98 -18.26 -19.29
C GLU A 411 7.44 -18.26 -19.30
N LEU A 412 6.80 -19.40 -18.97
CA LEU A 412 5.34 -19.53 -18.86
C LEU A 412 4.69 -18.63 -17.79
N VAL A 413 5.43 -18.19 -16.76
CA VAL A 413 4.92 -17.27 -15.71
C VAL A 413 5.52 -15.87 -15.76
N LEU A 414 6.67 -15.71 -16.41
CA LEU A 414 7.36 -14.42 -16.50
C LEU A 414 7.12 -13.68 -17.82
N ASN A 415 7.06 -14.35 -18.96
CA ASN A 415 7.09 -13.69 -20.27
C ASN A 415 5.70 -13.19 -20.70
N PRO A 416 5.47 -11.87 -20.81
CA PRO A 416 4.19 -11.32 -21.25
C PRO A 416 3.85 -11.60 -22.73
N ALA A 417 4.73 -12.22 -23.52
CA ALA A 417 4.39 -12.73 -24.86
C ALA A 417 3.76 -14.14 -24.82
N LEU A 418 4.02 -14.93 -23.78
CA LEU A 418 3.45 -16.28 -23.59
C LEU A 418 2.26 -16.24 -22.61
N ASN A 419 2.38 -15.43 -21.57
CA ASN A 419 1.40 -15.33 -20.49
C ASN A 419 0.61 -14.00 -20.58
N PRO A 420 -0.64 -14.01 -21.11
CA PRO A 420 -1.44 -12.80 -21.24
C PRO A 420 -1.91 -12.23 -19.88
N HIS A 421 -1.89 -12.98 -18.77
CA HIS A 421 -2.22 -12.44 -17.45
C HIS A 421 -1.24 -11.34 -17.02
N ARG A 422 0.01 -11.39 -17.50
CA ARG A 422 1.02 -10.32 -17.32
C ARG A 422 0.68 -9.00 -18.04
N LEU A 423 -0.32 -8.99 -18.92
CA LEU A 423 -0.80 -7.82 -19.66
C LEU A 423 -2.20 -7.36 -19.26
N ASP A 424 -2.88 -8.13 -18.41
CA ASP A 424 -4.29 -7.96 -18.05
C ASP A 424 -4.52 -6.76 -17.13
N ALA A 425 -5.56 -5.97 -17.42
CA ALA A 425 -5.85 -4.73 -16.70
C ALA A 425 -6.44 -4.94 -15.30
N LEU A 426 -7.01 -6.11 -15.01
CA LEU A 426 -7.58 -6.48 -13.71
C LEU A 426 -6.54 -7.12 -12.78
N ASN A 427 -5.31 -7.34 -13.24
CA ASN A 427 -4.23 -7.99 -12.49
C ASN A 427 -4.60 -9.40 -11.99
N VAL A 428 -5.22 -10.22 -12.85
CA VAL A 428 -5.76 -11.57 -12.53
C VAL A 428 -4.75 -12.62 -12.03
N SER A 429 -3.48 -12.25 -11.83
CA SER A 429 -2.40 -13.15 -11.41
C SER A 429 -2.68 -13.89 -10.10
N MET A 430 -3.41 -13.29 -9.14
CA MET A 430 -3.83 -13.97 -7.91
C MET A 430 -4.91 -15.05 -8.12
N HIS A 431 -5.53 -15.09 -9.30
CA HIS A 431 -6.62 -16.01 -9.66
C HIS A 431 -6.21 -17.04 -10.73
N SER A 432 -4.96 -16.97 -11.23
CA SER A 432 -4.41 -17.95 -12.17
C SER A 432 -3.52 -18.92 -11.40
N PRO A 433 -3.88 -20.23 -11.31
CA PRO A 433 -3.09 -21.21 -10.55
C PRO A 433 -1.62 -21.24 -10.96
N LEU A 434 -1.34 -21.05 -12.25
CA LEU A 434 0.03 -21.02 -12.79
C LEU A 434 0.83 -19.83 -12.27
N MET A 435 0.20 -18.65 -12.13
CA MET A 435 0.84 -17.45 -11.60
C MET A 435 1.14 -17.54 -10.10
N LEU A 436 0.40 -18.35 -9.35
CA LEU A 436 0.67 -18.60 -7.92
C LEU A 436 2.01 -19.34 -7.69
N ALA A 437 2.59 -19.97 -8.71
CA ALA A 437 3.96 -20.50 -8.63
C ALA A 437 5.00 -19.43 -8.23
N LEU A 438 4.74 -18.16 -8.54
CA LEU A 438 5.58 -17.01 -8.17
C LEU A 438 5.51 -16.65 -6.67
N GLU A 439 4.63 -17.28 -5.88
CA GLU A 439 4.61 -17.14 -4.42
C GLU A 439 5.81 -17.83 -3.75
N HIS A 440 6.37 -18.89 -4.37
CA HIS A 440 7.45 -19.70 -3.80
C HIS A 440 8.85 -19.03 -3.85
N ALA A 441 8.97 -17.88 -4.50
CA ALA A 441 10.15 -17.03 -4.51
C ALA A 441 9.92 -15.80 -3.62
N SER A 442 10.59 -15.69 -2.46
CA SER A 442 10.44 -14.55 -1.54
C SER A 442 11.73 -13.76 -1.36
N TYR A 443 11.58 -12.48 -1.04
CA TYR A 443 12.67 -11.52 -0.83
C TYR A 443 12.35 -10.59 0.34
N SER A 444 13.39 -10.16 1.06
CA SER A 444 13.28 -9.21 2.17
C SER A 444 14.35 -8.12 2.05
N PHE A 445 13.94 -6.88 2.26
CA PHE A 445 14.78 -5.69 2.10
C PHE A 445 14.80 -4.84 3.38
N ARG A 446 15.94 -4.20 3.68
CA ARG A 446 16.03 -3.05 4.60
C ARG A 446 15.90 -1.76 3.79
N LYS A 447 15.23 -0.73 4.33
CA LYS A 447 15.05 0.53 3.61
C LYS A 447 15.21 1.78 4.47
N LYS A 448 15.58 2.87 3.80
CA LYS A 448 15.46 4.25 4.30
C LYS A 448 14.74 5.12 3.27
N LEU A 449 13.54 5.57 3.62
CA LEU A 449 12.66 6.43 2.80
C LEU A 449 12.20 7.65 3.60
N SER A 450 11.76 8.71 2.93
CA SER A 450 10.93 9.74 3.57
C SER A 450 9.56 9.18 3.96
N HIS A 451 8.91 9.75 4.98
CA HIS A 451 7.52 9.44 5.35
C HIS A 451 6.56 9.59 4.15
N SER A 452 6.75 10.63 3.34
CA SER A 452 5.99 10.80 2.09
C SER A 452 6.22 9.72 1.04
N ALA A 453 7.41 9.10 0.98
CA ALA A 453 7.68 8.01 0.04
C ALA A 453 7.16 6.67 0.55
N ASP A 454 7.35 6.38 1.84
CA ASP A 454 6.82 5.17 2.46
C ASP A 454 5.28 5.15 2.51
N SER A 455 4.63 6.31 2.66
CA SER A 455 3.18 6.47 2.47
C SER A 455 2.68 6.06 1.08
N GLN A 456 3.56 5.93 0.07
CA GLN A 456 3.25 5.32 -1.23
C GLN A 456 3.71 3.85 -1.34
N ASP A 457 4.66 3.37 -0.54
CA ASP A 457 5.12 1.98 -0.54
C ASP A 457 4.15 1.09 0.24
N GLN A 458 3.69 1.56 1.41
CA GLN A 458 2.68 0.94 2.28
C GLN A 458 1.35 0.58 1.57
N ARG A 459 1.05 1.22 0.43
CA ARG A 459 -0.14 0.90 -0.39
C ARG A 459 -0.01 -0.44 -1.12
N HIS A 460 1.20 -0.98 -1.27
CA HIS A 460 1.46 -2.36 -1.72
C HIS A 460 1.19 -3.35 -0.59
N ARG A 461 -0.08 -3.46 -0.19
CA ARG A 461 -0.58 -4.19 0.99
C ARG A 461 -0.09 -5.65 1.12
N MET A 462 0.25 -6.31 0.00
CA MET A 462 0.77 -7.68 -0.03
C MET A 462 2.30 -7.77 0.06
N VAL A 463 2.99 -6.64 0.21
CA VAL A 463 4.44 -6.54 0.49
C VAL A 463 4.60 -5.84 1.86
N PRO A 464 4.21 -6.49 2.98
CA PRO A 464 4.16 -5.85 4.29
C PRO A 464 5.56 -5.47 4.80
N GLY A 465 5.62 -4.41 5.61
CA GLY A 465 6.86 -3.92 6.22
C GLY A 465 6.70 -3.48 7.67
N SER A 466 7.69 -3.83 8.49
CA SER A 466 7.81 -3.54 9.92
C SER A 466 8.20 -2.08 10.15
N ARG A 467 7.25 -1.18 9.92
CA ARG A 467 7.41 0.27 10.07
C ARG A 467 7.65 0.64 11.55
N PRO A 468 8.57 1.58 11.83
CA PRO A 468 8.93 1.98 13.18
C PRO A 468 7.81 2.79 13.83
N LEU A 469 7.77 2.78 15.16
CA LEU A 469 7.00 3.77 15.93
C LEU A 469 7.87 5.03 16.06
N LEU A 470 7.43 6.15 15.47
CA LEU A 470 8.19 7.40 15.41
C LEU A 470 8.56 7.92 16.80
N SER A 471 7.66 7.73 17.76
CA SER A 471 7.83 8.09 19.18
C SER A 471 9.01 7.38 19.85
N ARG A 472 9.49 6.27 19.29
CA ARG A 472 10.65 5.49 19.78
C ARG A 472 11.89 5.66 18.90
N HIS A 473 11.75 6.39 17.80
CA HIS A 473 12.79 6.61 16.80
C HIS A 473 13.36 8.04 16.84
N ASP A 474 13.08 8.82 17.89
CA ASP A 474 13.31 10.27 17.88
C ASP A 474 14.80 10.68 17.92
N THR A 475 15.06 11.90 17.42
CA THR A 475 16.39 12.51 17.27
C THR A 475 16.33 13.98 17.67
N SER A 476 17.35 14.48 18.39
CA SER A 476 17.49 15.93 18.66
C SER A 476 17.71 16.71 17.38
N GLU A 477 18.52 16.17 16.47
CA GLU A 477 18.86 16.77 15.18
C GLU A 477 17.97 16.25 14.04
N PRO A 478 17.79 17.03 12.95
CA PRO A 478 17.15 16.57 11.71
C PRO A 478 17.63 15.22 11.19
N ASP A 479 16.70 14.28 11.02
CA ASP A 479 16.91 12.97 10.40
C ASP A 479 15.90 12.83 9.25
N VAL A 480 16.28 13.37 8.09
CA VAL A 480 15.41 13.57 6.92
C VAL A 480 16.03 13.01 5.63
N ILE A 481 15.19 12.81 4.61
CA ILE A 481 15.63 12.67 3.22
C ILE A 481 15.39 14.01 2.52
N VAL A 482 16.47 14.59 1.96
CA VAL A 482 16.40 15.79 1.11
C VAL A 482 16.01 15.35 -0.31
N PRO A 483 15.02 15.99 -0.96
CA PRO A 483 14.72 15.73 -2.37
C PRO A 483 15.83 16.22 -3.32
N GLU A 484 16.11 15.46 -4.37
CA GLU A 484 17.06 15.82 -5.44
C GLU A 484 16.79 17.22 -6.05
N LEU A 485 15.52 17.63 -6.12
CA LEU A 485 15.12 18.94 -6.64
C LEU A 485 15.35 20.09 -5.63
N VAL A 486 15.50 19.81 -4.34
CA VAL A 486 15.90 20.80 -3.31
C VAL A 486 17.42 21.03 -3.36
N GLU A 487 18.20 19.99 -3.66
CA GLU A 487 19.66 20.10 -3.82
C GLU A 487 20.09 20.87 -5.09
N ALA A 488 19.16 21.14 -6.00
CA ALA A 488 19.42 21.83 -7.26
C ALA A 488 19.75 23.34 -7.13
N SER A 489 19.62 23.94 -5.94
CA SER A 489 20.02 25.34 -5.68
C SER A 489 20.34 25.56 -4.20
N PRO A 490 21.39 26.34 -3.85
CA PRO A 490 21.67 26.72 -2.46
C PRO A 490 20.49 27.37 -1.75
N ALA A 491 19.71 28.20 -2.45
CA ALA A 491 18.54 28.88 -1.87
C ALA A 491 17.38 27.92 -1.56
N LEU A 492 17.20 26.88 -2.38
CA LEU A 492 16.23 25.81 -2.10
C LEU A 492 16.67 24.98 -0.89
N ARG A 493 17.95 24.59 -0.85
CA ARG A 493 18.52 23.83 0.26
C ARG A 493 18.48 24.60 1.58
N GLN A 494 18.83 25.90 1.56
CA GLN A 494 18.74 26.76 2.74
C GLN A 494 17.30 26.83 3.26
N ARG A 495 16.32 27.18 2.42
CA ARG A 495 14.92 27.34 2.88
C ARG A 495 14.31 26.03 3.39
N PHE A 496 14.75 24.90 2.85
CA PHE A 496 14.40 23.57 3.35
C PHE A 496 15.02 23.30 4.73
N ASP A 497 16.32 23.51 4.90
CA ASP A 497 17.04 23.28 6.16
C ASP A 497 16.52 24.19 7.29
N GLU A 498 16.20 25.45 6.99
CA GLU A 498 15.54 26.38 7.93
C GLU A 498 14.19 25.85 8.43
N ALA A 499 13.33 25.39 7.52
CA ALA A 499 11.99 24.90 7.85
C ALA A 499 12.04 23.58 8.64
N VAL A 500 12.93 22.67 8.24
CA VAL A 500 13.20 21.42 8.96
C VAL A 500 13.78 21.70 10.35
N GLY A 501 14.71 22.65 10.46
CA GLY A 501 15.29 23.08 11.73
C GLY A 501 14.27 23.69 12.69
N ALA A 502 13.38 24.56 12.19
CA ALA A 502 12.30 25.16 12.99
C ALA A 502 11.34 24.11 13.57
N LEU A 503 10.96 23.11 12.77
CA LEU A 503 10.11 22.00 13.23
C LEU A 503 10.80 21.13 14.28
N TRP A 504 12.08 20.81 14.08
CA TRP A 504 12.84 20.05 15.08
C TRP A 504 13.08 20.83 16.37
N HIS A 505 13.35 22.13 16.28
CA HIS A 505 13.46 23.03 17.43
C HIS A 505 12.15 23.05 18.24
N ALA A 506 11.00 23.30 17.59
CA ALA A 506 9.70 23.30 18.27
C ALA A 506 9.36 21.93 18.89
N LYS A 507 9.64 20.82 18.20
CA LYS A 507 9.49 19.46 18.76
C LYS A 507 10.35 19.25 20.00
N ASN A 508 11.64 19.64 19.96
CA ASN A 508 12.55 19.53 21.10
C ASN A 508 12.11 20.40 22.29
N GLU A 509 11.65 21.63 22.02
CA GLU A 509 11.16 22.58 23.01
C GLU A 509 9.91 22.04 23.73
N LEU A 510 8.93 21.49 23.00
CA LEU A 510 7.75 20.84 23.57
C LEU A 510 8.13 19.66 24.49
N VAL A 511 9.02 18.77 24.04
CA VAL A 511 9.48 17.64 24.86
C VAL A 511 10.20 18.12 26.13
N ARG A 512 11.00 19.19 26.05
CA ARG A 512 11.66 19.78 27.22
C ARG A 512 10.69 20.43 28.21
N ARG A 513 9.53 20.89 27.73
CA ARG A 513 8.39 21.39 28.54
C ARG A 513 7.53 20.26 29.13
N GLY A 514 7.88 19.00 28.88
CA GLY A 514 7.19 17.83 29.43
C GLY A 514 6.02 17.29 28.59
N VAL A 515 5.84 17.79 27.35
CA VAL A 515 4.86 17.26 26.41
C VAL A 515 5.26 15.84 25.97
N ASP A 516 4.33 14.88 26.00
CA ASP A 516 4.57 13.52 25.50
C ASP A 516 5.05 13.58 24.05
N LEU A 517 6.16 12.90 23.76
CA LEU A 517 6.77 12.79 22.44
C LEU A 517 5.78 12.23 21.40
N ARG A 518 4.78 11.43 21.82
CA ARG A 518 3.66 10.98 20.96
C ARG A 518 2.80 12.13 20.41
N LEU A 519 2.80 13.28 21.08
CA LEU A 519 2.14 14.52 20.66
C LEU A 519 3.12 15.45 19.93
N ALA A 520 4.35 15.62 20.44
CA ALA A 520 5.34 16.50 19.83
C ALA A 520 5.78 16.02 18.43
N GLN A 521 5.79 14.71 18.18
CA GLN A 521 6.18 14.12 16.89
C GLN A 521 5.28 14.51 15.70
N TYR A 522 4.05 15.00 15.92
CA TYR A 522 3.19 15.44 14.82
C TYR A 522 3.83 16.61 14.02
N LEU A 523 4.72 17.39 14.65
CA LEU A 523 5.53 18.41 13.99
C LEU A 523 6.60 17.86 13.02
N LEU A 524 6.91 16.55 13.06
CA LEU A 524 7.92 15.99 12.16
C LEU A 524 7.48 16.15 10.69
N PRO A 525 8.36 16.66 9.80
CA PRO A 525 8.02 16.88 8.39
C PRO A 525 7.86 15.58 7.61
N ASN A 526 7.10 15.62 6.51
CA ASN A 526 7.00 14.56 5.49
C ASN A 526 8.36 14.02 5.00
N ALA A 527 9.43 14.83 5.10
CA ALA A 527 10.82 14.47 4.82
C ALA A 527 11.44 13.47 5.81
N ARG A 528 10.84 13.28 7.00
CA ARG A 528 11.36 12.45 8.10
C ARG A 528 11.77 11.06 7.61
N ALA A 529 13.00 10.66 7.93
CA ALA A 529 13.56 9.38 7.53
C ALA A 529 12.93 8.22 8.32
N ILE A 530 12.30 7.30 7.60
CA ILE A 530 11.71 6.04 8.07
C ILE A 530 12.70 4.92 7.77
N ARG A 531 13.06 4.13 8.79
CA ARG A 531 13.94 2.95 8.67
C ARG A 531 13.15 1.70 9.02
N PHE A 532 13.02 0.77 8.08
CA PHE A 532 12.17 -0.41 8.22
C PHE A 532 12.68 -1.61 7.43
N GLN A 533 12.10 -2.79 7.68
CA GLN A 533 12.21 -3.94 6.80
C GLN A 533 10.89 -4.18 6.07
N GLU A 534 10.97 -4.67 4.83
CA GLU A 534 9.82 -5.04 4.00
C GLU A 534 10.09 -6.39 3.33
N SER A 535 9.07 -7.24 3.25
CA SER A 535 9.17 -8.59 2.71
C SER A 535 8.00 -8.89 1.77
N GLY A 536 8.24 -9.66 0.73
CA GLY A 536 7.17 -10.11 -0.17
C GLY A 536 7.62 -11.24 -1.10
N THR A 537 6.64 -11.85 -1.75
CA THR A 537 6.84 -12.84 -2.81
C THR A 537 7.09 -12.16 -4.15
N LEU A 538 7.65 -12.89 -5.11
CA LEU A 538 7.87 -12.39 -6.47
C LEU A 538 6.54 -11.99 -7.13
N LEU A 539 5.44 -12.71 -6.86
CA LEU A 539 4.12 -12.36 -7.39
C LEU A 539 3.68 -10.94 -6.97
N HIS A 540 3.82 -10.61 -5.69
CA HIS A 540 3.44 -9.30 -5.16
C HIS A 540 4.47 -8.20 -5.52
N LEU A 541 5.76 -8.54 -5.51
CA LEU A 541 6.85 -7.63 -5.91
C LEU A 541 6.79 -7.29 -7.40
N LEU A 542 6.38 -8.20 -8.28
CA LEU A 542 6.14 -7.92 -9.70
C LEU A 542 5.08 -6.83 -9.91
N HIS A 543 3.96 -6.88 -9.18
CA HIS A 543 2.94 -5.83 -9.22
C HIS A 543 3.51 -4.48 -8.74
N LYS A 544 4.20 -4.49 -7.59
CA LYS A 544 4.88 -3.32 -7.03
C LYS A 544 5.86 -2.70 -8.03
N TRP A 545 6.83 -3.47 -8.53
CA TRP A 545 7.87 -2.99 -9.43
C TRP A 545 7.29 -2.52 -10.76
N THR A 546 6.29 -3.21 -11.30
CA THR A 546 5.59 -2.77 -12.53
C THR A 546 4.96 -1.39 -12.34
N THR A 547 4.46 -1.04 -11.14
CA THR A 547 3.91 0.29 -10.87
C THR A 547 4.98 1.32 -10.48
N ARG A 548 6.01 0.93 -9.72
CA ARG A 548 6.96 1.87 -9.09
C ARG A 548 8.24 2.14 -9.89
N THR A 549 8.63 1.25 -10.80
CA THR A 549 9.67 1.54 -11.81
C THR A 549 9.15 2.43 -12.96
N CYS A 550 7.88 2.87 -12.91
CA CYS A 550 7.34 3.88 -13.82
C CYS A 550 7.85 5.27 -13.42
N PHE A 551 8.26 6.09 -14.39
CA PHE A 551 8.79 7.44 -14.13
C PHE A 551 7.77 8.39 -13.47
N ASN A 552 6.47 8.07 -13.55
CA ASN A 552 5.38 8.78 -12.86
C ASN A 552 5.32 8.52 -11.34
N ALA A 553 6.05 7.54 -10.82
CA ALA A 553 6.26 7.37 -9.39
C ALA A 553 7.10 8.54 -8.81
N GLN A 554 6.97 8.78 -7.50
CA GLN A 554 7.85 9.71 -6.77
C GLN A 554 9.30 9.20 -6.80
N ARG A 555 10.27 10.12 -6.86
CA ARG A 555 11.71 9.82 -7.04
C ARG A 555 12.22 8.69 -6.14
N GLU A 556 11.98 8.79 -4.84
CA GLU A 556 12.54 7.85 -3.86
C GLU A 556 12.00 6.42 -3.98
N ILE A 557 10.70 6.25 -4.21
CA ILE A 557 10.09 4.93 -4.36
C ILE A 557 10.41 4.32 -5.73
N TYR A 558 10.69 5.15 -6.75
CA TYR A 558 11.31 4.70 -8.00
C TYR A 558 12.73 4.19 -7.74
N ASP A 559 13.61 5.02 -7.13
CA ASP A 559 15.00 4.65 -6.83
C ASP A 559 15.06 3.35 -6.02
N ALA A 560 14.28 3.25 -4.93
CA ALA A 560 14.22 2.07 -4.08
C ALA A 560 13.68 0.81 -4.81
N SER A 561 12.76 0.98 -5.77
CA SER A 561 12.30 -0.14 -6.61
C SER A 561 13.35 -0.56 -7.64
N MET A 562 14.19 0.36 -8.12
CA MET A 562 15.32 0.03 -8.99
C MET A 562 16.43 -0.69 -8.21
N ASP A 563 16.75 -0.23 -6.98
CA ASP A 563 17.62 -0.95 -6.05
C ASP A 563 17.14 -2.40 -5.84
N GLU A 564 15.84 -2.59 -5.56
CA GLU A 564 15.22 -3.90 -5.36
C GLU A 564 15.40 -4.81 -6.61
N VAL A 565 15.09 -4.31 -7.80
CA VAL A 565 15.17 -5.07 -9.06
C VAL A 565 16.63 -5.35 -9.48
N GLU A 566 17.57 -4.43 -9.23
CA GLU A 566 19.01 -4.66 -9.45
C GLU A 566 19.51 -5.85 -8.63
N GLN A 567 19.25 -5.85 -7.33
CA GLN A 567 19.76 -6.86 -6.41
C GLN A 567 19.09 -8.21 -6.63
N VAL A 568 17.80 -8.25 -6.95
CA VAL A 568 17.11 -9.51 -7.30
C VAL A 568 17.61 -10.06 -8.64
N ARG A 569 17.94 -9.21 -9.62
CA ARG A 569 18.59 -9.65 -10.87
C ARG A 569 19.99 -10.20 -10.63
N ALA A 570 20.72 -9.67 -9.65
CA ALA A 570 22.06 -10.15 -9.30
C ALA A 570 22.06 -11.56 -8.68
N VAL A 571 21.04 -11.92 -7.88
CA VAL A 571 20.92 -13.26 -7.29
C VAL A 571 20.16 -14.25 -8.17
N HIS A 572 19.07 -13.84 -8.82
CA HIS A 572 18.21 -14.69 -9.64
C HIS A 572 17.91 -14.05 -11.01
N PRO A 573 18.90 -13.97 -11.92
CA PRO A 573 18.73 -13.31 -13.22
C PRO A 573 17.59 -13.89 -14.06
N GLN A 574 17.33 -15.21 -13.95
CA GLN A 574 16.23 -15.91 -14.64
C GLN A 574 14.85 -15.33 -14.26
N LEU A 575 14.67 -14.93 -13.00
CA LEU A 575 13.41 -14.37 -12.50
C LEU A 575 13.20 -12.90 -12.91
N CYS A 576 14.24 -12.23 -13.39
CA CYS A 576 14.26 -10.79 -13.67
C CYS A 576 14.19 -10.40 -15.15
N ALA A 577 14.14 -11.35 -16.08
CA ALA A 577 14.19 -11.09 -17.53
C ALA A 577 13.03 -10.21 -18.03
N HIS A 578 11.83 -10.36 -17.45
CA HIS A 578 10.59 -9.69 -17.88
C HIS A 578 10.03 -8.70 -16.84
N ILE A 579 10.91 -8.08 -16.05
CA ILE A 579 10.53 -7.09 -15.03
C ILE A 579 10.78 -5.67 -15.56
N GLY A 580 9.79 -4.79 -15.38
CA GLY A 580 9.90 -3.37 -15.69
C GLY A 580 8.56 -2.63 -15.61
N PRO A 581 8.54 -1.32 -15.89
CA PRO A 581 7.33 -0.51 -15.88
C PRO A 581 6.30 -0.97 -16.92
N PRO A 582 5.04 -0.51 -16.88
CA PRO A 582 3.96 -1.13 -17.66
C PRO A 582 4.21 -1.01 -19.16
N CYS A 583 4.89 0.06 -19.59
CA CYS A 583 5.27 0.27 -20.98
C CYS A 583 6.41 -0.62 -21.49
N VAL A 584 7.23 -1.21 -20.61
CA VAL A 584 8.21 -2.25 -20.95
C VAL A 584 7.49 -3.58 -21.13
N VAL A 585 6.71 -4.00 -20.11
CA VAL A 585 5.96 -5.26 -20.11
C VAL A 585 5.01 -5.36 -21.31
N ARG A 586 4.40 -4.23 -21.70
CA ARG A 586 3.46 -4.14 -22.83
C ARG A 586 4.11 -3.90 -24.20
N ASP A 587 5.41 -3.65 -24.30
CA ASP A 587 6.02 -3.34 -25.61
C ASP A 587 5.95 -4.54 -26.57
N GLY A 588 5.62 -4.27 -27.83
CA GLY A 588 5.34 -5.23 -28.89
C GLY A 588 4.06 -6.05 -28.70
N ARG A 589 3.42 -5.97 -27.52
CA ARG A 589 2.46 -6.98 -27.03
C ARG A 589 1.05 -6.43 -26.79
N ALA A 590 0.92 -5.18 -26.31
CA ALA A 590 -0.39 -4.59 -26.02
C ALA A 590 -0.49 -3.10 -26.38
N SER A 591 -1.71 -2.68 -26.76
CA SER A 591 -2.05 -1.28 -27.06
C SER A 591 -3.05 -0.73 -26.03
N PRO A 592 -2.93 0.53 -25.57
CA PRO A 592 -1.77 1.41 -25.76
C PRO A 592 -0.53 0.86 -25.05
N ARG A 593 0.66 1.16 -25.59
CA ARG A 593 1.94 0.70 -25.04
C ARG A 593 2.16 1.23 -23.62
N CYS A 594 2.03 2.54 -23.44
CA CYS A 594 1.99 3.17 -22.13
C CYS A 594 0.51 3.33 -21.69
N PRO A 595 0.07 2.72 -20.57
CA PRO A 595 -1.32 2.82 -20.12
C PRO A 595 -1.65 4.17 -19.45
N GLU A 596 -0.65 4.95 -19.06
CA GLU A 596 -0.78 6.27 -18.41
C GLU A 596 -1.55 7.30 -19.26
N GLY A 597 -1.69 7.08 -20.56
CA GLY A 597 -2.47 7.93 -21.47
C GLY A 597 -2.01 9.39 -21.46
N SER A 598 -2.88 10.30 -21.01
CA SER A 598 -2.57 11.73 -20.84
C SER A 598 -1.49 12.03 -19.80
N HIS A 599 -1.16 11.07 -18.93
CA HIS A 599 -0.10 11.17 -17.94
C HIS A 599 1.24 10.60 -18.44
N PHE A 600 1.40 10.29 -19.72
CA PHE A 600 2.67 9.77 -20.26
C PHE A 600 3.87 10.66 -19.88
N CYS A 601 4.88 10.04 -19.25
CA CYS A 601 6.06 10.71 -18.67
C CYS A 601 6.98 11.44 -19.66
N GLY A 602 6.73 11.34 -20.97
CA GLY A 602 7.55 11.94 -22.04
C GLY A 602 8.70 11.07 -22.52
N VAL A 603 9.14 10.08 -21.73
CA VAL A 603 10.29 9.21 -22.04
C VAL A 603 9.84 7.89 -22.66
N SER A 604 10.49 7.47 -23.75
CA SER A 604 10.29 6.14 -24.36
C SER A 604 11.03 5.04 -23.58
N VAL A 605 10.72 4.91 -22.28
CA VAL A 605 11.42 4.06 -21.28
C VAL A 605 11.67 2.63 -21.80
N TRP A 606 10.71 2.08 -22.53
CA TRP A 606 10.75 0.74 -23.12
C TRP A 606 11.92 0.48 -24.09
N ARG A 607 12.58 1.51 -24.62
CA ARG A 607 13.66 1.34 -25.61
C ARG A 607 15.01 0.93 -25.01
N SER A 608 15.22 1.21 -23.72
CA SER A 608 16.52 1.05 -23.07
C SER A 608 16.40 0.91 -21.55
N TYR A 609 15.33 0.27 -21.07
CA TYR A 609 15.20 -0.13 -19.68
C TYR A 609 16.10 -1.35 -19.40
N PRO A 610 16.83 -1.41 -18.27
CA PRO A 610 16.80 -0.49 -17.13
C PRO A 610 17.71 0.74 -17.25
N GLU A 611 18.63 0.78 -18.21
CA GLU A 611 19.65 1.84 -18.41
C GLU A 611 19.12 3.27 -18.71
N VAL A 612 17.81 3.47 -18.74
CA VAL A 612 17.18 4.74 -19.07
C VAL A 612 17.14 5.68 -17.87
N TYR A 613 17.88 6.79 -17.97
CA TYR A 613 17.98 7.75 -16.88
C TYR A 613 16.69 8.56 -16.65
N ARG A 614 16.27 8.68 -15.38
CA ARG A 614 15.11 9.46 -14.94
C ARG A 614 15.56 10.88 -14.57
N THR A 615 15.28 11.85 -15.44
CA THR A 615 15.74 13.26 -15.30
C THR A 615 14.95 14.13 -14.31
N ILE A 616 13.71 13.74 -13.97
CA ILE A 616 12.82 14.47 -13.05
C ILE A 616 11.66 13.61 -12.55
#